data_AF-A0A392QZJ2-F1
#
_entry.id   AF-A0A392QZJ2-F1
#
_cell.length_a   1.000
_cell.length_b   1.000
_cell.length_c   1.000
_cell.angle_alpha   90.00
_cell.angle_beta   90.00
_cell.angle_gamma   90.00
#
_symmetry.space_group_name_H-M   'P 1'
#
loop_
_entity.id
_entity.type
_entity.pdbx_description
1 polymer ?
#
loop_
_entity_poly.entity_id
_entity_poly.type
_entity_poly.pdbx_seq_one_letter_code
_entity_poly.pdbx_strand_id
1 'polypeptide(L)'
;VASTIDAVLLSHPDTLHLGALPYAIKQLGLSAPIYSTEPVYRLGLLTMYDQFLSRKAVLDFLCPCLYLILLQQVSEFDLFTLDDIDSAFQ
;
A
#
# COMPACT_ATOMS: atom_id res chain seq x y z
N VAL A 1 1.69 -16.88 -11.87
CA VAL A 1 2.81 -15.95 -12.17
C VAL A 1 3.55 -15.50 -10.91
N ALA A 2 2.89 -15.33 -9.76
CA ALA A 2 3.57 -14.98 -8.51
C ALA A 2 4.53 -16.06 -7.97
N SER A 3 4.28 -17.34 -8.27
CA SER A 3 5.11 -18.46 -7.83
C SER A 3 6.46 -18.63 -8.55
N THR A 4 6.77 -17.78 -9.55
CA THR A 4 8.07 -17.77 -10.23
C THR A 4 8.96 -16.60 -9.79
N ILE A 5 8.50 -15.76 -8.87
CA ILE A 5 9.24 -14.59 -8.41
C ILE A 5 10.04 -15.01 -7.17
N ASP A 6 11.36 -14.93 -7.27
CA ASP A 6 12.29 -15.37 -6.23
C ASP A 6 12.69 -14.22 -5.28
N ALA A 7 12.69 -12.97 -5.76
CA ALA A 7 12.98 -11.79 -4.96
C ALA A 7 12.39 -10.51 -5.59
N VAL A 8 12.13 -9.50 -4.77
CA VAL A 8 11.70 -8.16 -5.18
C VAL A 8 12.76 -7.14 -4.79
N LEU A 9 13.18 -6.28 -5.72
CA LEU A 9 14.16 -5.22 -5.44
C LEU A 9 13.49 -3.84 -5.52
N LEU A 10 13.55 -3.07 -4.44
CA LEU A 10 13.03 -1.70 -4.40
C LEU A 10 14.15 -0.70 -4.66
N SER A 11 13.95 0.15 -5.67
CA SER A 11 14.91 1.19 -6.05
C SER A 11 14.68 2.49 -5.28
N HIS A 12 13.42 2.92 -5.13
CA HIS A 12 13.04 4.21 -4.56
C HIS A 12 11.82 4.08 -3.63
N PRO A 13 11.70 4.94 -2.60
CA PRO A 13 10.60 4.92 -1.65
C PRO A 13 9.39 5.74 -2.17
N ASP A 14 9.14 5.70 -3.48
CA ASP A 14 8.02 6.43 -4.08
C ASP A 14 6.82 5.51 -4.25
N THR A 15 5.63 6.09 -4.17
CA THR A 15 4.36 5.34 -4.28
C THR A 15 4.15 4.70 -5.65
N LEU A 16 4.80 5.22 -6.70
CA LEU A 16 4.84 4.57 -8.00
C LEU A 16 5.61 3.23 -7.98
N HIS A 17 6.60 3.08 -7.09
CA HIS A 17 7.46 1.89 -7.04
C HIS A 17 7.01 0.89 -5.98
N LEU A 18 6.48 1.38 -4.86
CA LEU A 18 6.15 0.54 -3.70
C LEU A 18 4.63 0.39 -3.48
N GLY A 19 3.79 1.20 -4.14
CA GLY A 19 2.33 1.17 -3.97
C GLY A 19 1.63 -0.11 -4.43
N ALA A 20 2.23 -0.83 -5.39
CA ALA A 20 1.71 -2.12 -5.84
C ALA A 20 2.15 -3.30 -4.95
N LEU A 21 3.12 -3.09 -4.06
CA LEU A 21 3.68 -4.14 -3.20
C LEU A 21 2.64 -4.77 -2.25
N PRO A 22 1.89 -4.00 -1.43
CA PRO A 22 0.90 -4.58 -0.54
C PRO A 22 -0.23 -5.29 -1.31
N TYR A 23 -0.57 -4.80 -2.50
CA TYR A 23 -1.53 -5.46 -3.39
C TYR A 23 -1.01 -6.81 -3.91
N ALA A 24 0.27 -6.87 -4.30
CA ALA A 24 0.87 -8.10 -4.82
C ALA A 24 0.99 -9.19 -3.75
N ILE A 25 1.17 -8.83 -2.48
CA ILE A 25 1.22 -9.81 -1.40
C ILE A 25 -0.18 -10.34 -1.11
N LYS A 26 -1.18 -9.46 -0.94
CA LYS A 26 -2.56 -9.84 -0.59
C LYS A 26 -3.31 -10.56 -1.72
N GLN A 27 -3.33 -9.99 -2.93
CA GLN A 27 -4.12 -10.52 -4.05
C GLN A 27 -3.35 -11.52 -4.90
N LEU A 28 -2.03 -11.33 -5.06
CA LEU A 28 -1.22 -12.18 -5.94
C LEU A 28 -0.46 -13.26 -5.15
N GLY A 29 -0.46 -13.23 -3.81
CA GLY A 29 0.18 -14.26 -2.98
C GLY A 29 1.70 -14.29 -3.11
N LEU A 30 2.32 -13.12 -3.29
CA LEU A 30 3.76 -13.00 -3.44
C LEU A 30 4.46 -13.32 -2.11
N SER A 31 5.31 -14.36 -2.09
CA SER A 31 6.07 -14.82 -0.91
C SER A 31 7.58 -14.58 -1.02
N ALA A 32 8.01 -13.74 -1.96
CA ALA A 32 9.42 -13.50 -2.25
C ALA A 32 10.03 -12.47 -1.26
N PRO A 33 11.29 -12.63 -0.82
CA PRO A 33 12.01 -11.64 -0.02
C PRO A 33 12.15 -10.30 -0.76
N ILE A 34 11.95 -9.20 -0.03
CA ILE A 34 12.09 -7.83 -0.52
C ILE A 34 13.46 -7.28 -0.12
N TYR A 35 14.25 -6.87 -1.10
CA TYR A 35 15.54 -6.22 -0.91
C TYR A 35 15.45 -4.74 -1.19
N SER A 36 15.99 -3.93 -0.30
CA SER A 36 16.10 -2.48 -0.45
C SER A 36 17.24 -1.95 0.40
N THR A 37 17.59 -0.67 0.21
CA THR A 37 18.53 -0.01 1.12
C THR A 37 17.78 0.48 2.37
N GLU A 38 18.46 0.54 3.51
CA GLU A 38 17.91 1.03 4.79
C GLU A 38 17.08 2.34 4.67
N PRO A 39 17.53 3.41 3.98
CA PRO A 39 16.73 4.62 3.86
C PRO A 39 15.47 4.43 3.02
N VAL A 40 15.53 3.59 1.97
CA VAL A 40 14.37 3.29 1.11
C VAL A 40 13.33 2.49 1.89
N TYR A 41 13.78 1.56 2.73
CA TYR A 41 12.92 0.78 3.61
C TYR A 41 12.13 1.67 4.58
N ARG A 42 12.83 2.52 5.36
CA ARG A 42 12.18 3.38 6.36
C ARG A 42 11.29 4.45 5.75
N LEU A 43 11.77 5.10 4.68
CA LEU A 43 10.98 6.12 3.99
C LEU A 43 9.78 5.49 3.28
N GLY A 44 9.93 4.30 2.70
CA GLY A 44 8.84 3.60 2.02
C GLY A 44 7.68 3.28 2.94
N LEU A 45 7.96 2.80 4.15
CA LEU A 45 6.96 2.61 5.21
C LEU A 45 6.23 3.93 5.53
N LEU A 46 6.99 5.00 5.80
CA LEU A 46 6.41 6.31 6.11
C LEU A 46 5.53 6.85 4.97
N THR A 47 5.96 6.70 3.71
CA THR A 47 5.19 7.14 2.55
C THR A 47 3.89 6.35 2.40
N MET A 48 3.89 5.04 2.68
CA MET A 48 2.67 4.23 2.66
C MET A 48 1.68 4.62 3.77
N TYR A 49 2.19 4.86 4.99
CA TYR A 49 1.36 5.35 6.09
C TYR A 49 0.73 6.71 5.77
N ASP A 50 1.52 7.64 5.23
CA ASP A 50 1.05 8.97 4.86
C ASP A 50 -0.07 8.91 3.81
N GLN A 51 0.08 8.08 2.78
CA GLN A 51 -0.95 7.91 1.76
C GLN A 51 -2.24 7.27 2.30
N PHE A 52 -2.11 6.25 3.15
CA PHE A 52 -3.26 5.59 3.77
C PHE A 52 -4.04 6.57 4.66
N LEU A 53 -3.32 7.29 5.53
CA LEU A 53 -3.91 8.27 6.45
C LEU A 53 -4.49 9.48 5.72
N SER A 54 -3.81 10.00 4.70
CA SER A 54 -4.30 11.14 3.91
C SER A 54 -5.67 10.83 3.26
N ARG A 55 -5.83 9.62 2.71
CA ARG A 55 -7.10 9.19 2.11
C ARG A 55 -8.19 8.94 3.15
N LYS A 56 -7.84 8.40 4.33
CA LYS A 56 -8.77 8.25 5.46
C LYS A 56 -9.21 9.61 6.04
N ALA A 57 -8.29 10.56 6.17
CA ALA A 57 -8.58 11.90 6.68
C ALA A 57 -9.55 12.68 5.78
N VAL A 58 -9.48 12.48 4.45
CA VAL A 58 -10.47 13.06 3.52
C VAL A 58 -11.89 12.51 3.78
N LEU A 59 -12.02 11.25 4.18
CA LEU A 59 -13.31 10.65 4.51
C LEU A 59 -13.87 11.18 5.83
N ASP A 60 -13.02 11.38 6.85
CA ASP A 60 -13.45 11.93 8.15
C ASP A 60 -13.86 13.42 8.07
N PHE A 61 -13.34 14.17 7.09
CA PHE A 61 -13.68 15.59 6.91
C PHE A 61 -14.95 15.86 6.10
N LEU A 62 -15.48 14.87 5.36
CA LEU A 62 -16.70 15.04 4.59
C LEU A 62 -17.95 14.61 5.35
N CYS A 63 -18.87 15.57 5.52
CA CYS A 63 -20.20 15.43 6.11
C CYS A 63 -20.93 14.13 5.66
N PRO A 64 -21.63 13.41 6.56
CA PRO A 64 -22.28 12.13 6.26
C PRO A 64 -23.35 12.17 5.14
N CYS A 65 -23.77 13.36 4.69
CA CYS A 65 -24.74 13.51 3.59
C CYS A 65 -24.12 13.47 2.18
N LEU A 66 -22.81 13.68 1.99
CA LEU A 66 -22.16 13.59 0.66
C LEU A 66 -21.60 12.18 0.38
N TYR A 67 -21.72 11.27 1.35
CA TYR A 67 -21.23 9.90 1.32
C TYR A 67 -21.61 9.16 0.03
N LEU A 68 -22.79 9.39 -0.54
CA LEU A 68 -23.26 8.67 -1.72
C LEU A 68 -22.58 9.04 -3.06
N ILE A 69 -21.92 10.20 -3.17
CA ILE A 69 -21.32 10.66 -4.43
C ILE A 69 -19.83 10.28 -4.54
N LEU A 70 -19.15 10.02 -3.41
CA LEU A 70 -17.73 9.62 -3.38
C LEU A 70 -17.49 8.11 -3.18
N LEU A 71 -18.54 7.32 -2.93
CA LEU A 71 -18.41 5.86 -2.73
C LEU A 71 -17.81 5.11 -3.93
N GLN A 72 -17.83 5.68 -5.13
CA GLN A 72 -17.26 5.03 -6.31
C GLN A 72 -15.71 4.98 -6.30
N GLN A 73 -15.04 5.80 -5.48
CA GLN A 73 -13.57 5.72 -5.29
C GLN A 73 -13.19 4.97 -4.01
N VAL A 74 -14.13 4.80 -3.06
CA VAL A 74 -13.88 4.16 -1.76
C VAL A 74 -14.01 2.64 -1.83
N SER A 75 -14.77 2.09 -2.78
CA SER A 75 -14.85 0.62 -2.93
C SER A 75 -13.54 -0.04 -3.37
N GLU A 76 -12.56 0.72 -3.89
CA GLU A 76 -11.19 0.24 -4.14
C GLU A 76 -10.30 0.28 -2.89
N PHE A 77 -10.77 0.81 -1.75
CA PHE A 77 -9.92 1.02 -0.59
C PHE A 77 -9.71 -0.23 0.28
N ASP A 78 -10.41 -1.33 0.00
CA ASP A 78 -10.15 -2.65 0.62
C ASP A 78 -8.95 -3.38 -0.02
N LEU A 79 -8.22 -2.70 -0.92
CA LEU A 79 -7.06 -3.27 -1.62
C LEU A 79 -5.93 -3.67 -0.65
N PHE A 80 -5.71 -2.93 0.45
CA PHE A 80 -4.71 -3.27 1.46
C PHE A 80 -4.97 -2.55 2.79
N THR A 81 -4.60 -3.20 3.89
CA THR A 81 -4.71 -2.71 5.28
C THR A 81 -3.35 -2.30 5.83
N LEU A 82 -3.32 -1.67 7.01
CA LEU A 82 -2.05 -1.35 7.70
C LEU A 82 -1.23 -2.59 8.04
N ASP A 83 -1.89 -3.73 8.25
CA ASP A 83 -1.25 -5.02 8.53
C ASP A 83 -0.56 -5.60 7.28
N ASP A 84 -1.17 -5.39 6.10
CA ASP A 84 -0.58 -5.80 4.81
C ASP A 84 0.68 -4.99 4.49
N ILE A 85 0.72 -3.71 4.90
CA ILE A 85 1.91 -2.86 4.76
C ILE A 85 3.02 -3.37 5.67
N ASP A 86 2.72 -3.66 6.94
CA ASP A 86 3.72 -4.19 7.88
C ASP A 86 4.29 -5.53 7.40
N SER A 87 3.42 -6.42 6.93
CA SER A 87 3.78 -7.73 6.35
C SER A 87 4.65 -7.61 5.09
N ALA A 88 4.52 -6.53 4.31
CA ALA A 88 5.30 -6.29 3.09
C ALA A 88 6.74 -5.86 3.36
N PHE A 89 7.01 -5.38 4.56
CA PHE A 89 8.31 -4.87 4.96
C PHE A 89 8.98 -5.77 6.01
N GLN A 90 8.48 -6.98 6.29
CA GLN A 90 9.11 -7.91 7.24
C GLN A 90 10.27 -8.72 6.62
#